data_AF-A0A378IC38-F1
#
_entry.id   AF-A0A378IC38-F1
#
_cell.length_a   1.000
_cell.length_b   1.000
_cell.length_c   1.000
_cell.angle_alpha   90.00
_cell.angle_beta   90.00
_cell.angle_gamma   90.00
#
_symmetry.space_group_name_H-M   'P 1'
#
loop_
_entity.id
_entity.type
_entity.pdbx_description
1 polymer ?
#
loop_
_entity_poly.entity_id
_entity_poly.type
_entity_poly.pdbx_seq_one_letter_code
_entity_poly.pdbx_strand_id
1 'polypeptide(L)'
;MDIIFQGKHNSEEAAESLLSVLKLFKERYHIEQFREMHLTVTLLDDAGEDVELVDTETMQTYRIFEVYRRGHELSTGRRAHPVLQLVVDNTKKQE
;
A
#
# COMPACT_ATOMS: atom_id res chain seq x y z
N MET A 1 -15.24 -7.55 1.60
CA MET A 1 -15.74 -6.41 2.41
C MET A 1 -15.00 -5.22 1.90
N ASP A 2 -15.73 -4.19 1.48
CA ASP A 2 -15.14 -3.04 0.81
C ASP A 2 -15.04 -1.88 1.79
N ILE A 3 -13.88 -1.24 1.83
CA ILE A 3 -13.59 -0.10 2.70
C ILE A 3 -13.20 1.03 1.77
N ILE A 4 -14.07 2.03 1.68
CA ILE A 4 -13.93 3.12 0.71
C ILE A 4 -13.66 4.41 1.49
N PHE A 5 -12.47 4.96 1.31
CA PHE A 5 -12.14 6.31 1.78
C PHE A 5 -12.52 7.29 0.67
N GLN A 6 -13.57 8.08 0.89
CA GLN A 6 -14.03 9.09 -0.07
C GLN A 6 -13.42 10.46 0.24
N GLY A 7 -13.20 11.26 -0.82
CA GLY A 7 -12.64 12.60 -0.71
C GLY A 7 -11.14 12.65 -0.98
N LYS A 8 -10.59 13.87 -1.00
CA LYS A 8 -9.14 14.10 -1.12
C LYS A 8 -8.51 13.91 0.25
N HIS A 9 -7.55 13.00 0.33
CA HIS A 9 -6.75 12.76 1.52
C HIS A 9 -5.30 13.02 1.16
N ASN A 10 -4.59 13.74 2.02
CA ASN A 10 -3.14 13.76 1.92
C ASN A 10 -2.55 12.44 2.43
N SER A 11 -1.24 12.25 2.26
CA SER A 11 -0.56 11.01 2.61
C SER A 11 -0.69 10.63 4.10
N GLU A 12 -0.70 11.61 5.01
CA GLU A 12 -0.82 11.38 6.45
C GLU A 12 -2.24 10.95 6.81
N GLU A 13 -3.25 11.66 6.29
CA GLU A 13 -4.67 11.35 6.51
C GLU A 13 -5.04 9.95 5.99
N ALA A 14 -4.54 9.59 4.80
CA ALA A 14 -4.77 8.29 4.19
C ALA A 14 -4.17 7.15 5.04
N ALA A 15 -2.95 7.35 5.54
CA ALA A 15 -2.27 6.38 6.41
C ALA A 15 -2.99 6.21 7.75
N GLU A 16 -3.39 7.32 8.39
CA GLU A 16 -4.13 7.29 9.64
C GLU A 16 -5.50 6.60 9.49
N SER A 17 -6.20 6.87 8.39
CA SER A 17 -7.50 6.28 8.09
C SER A 17 -7.40 4.75 7.91
N LEU A 18 -6.41 4.27 7.15
CA LEU A 18 -6.17 2.84 6.99
C LEU A 18 -5.79 2.19 8.33
N LEU A 19 -4.91 2.83 9.11
CA LEU A 19 -4.51 2.31 10.42
C LEU A 19 -5.69 2.21 11.39
N SER A 20 -6.58 3.20 11.38
CA SER A 20 -7.77 3.24 12.22
C SER A 20 -8.73 2.08 11.91
N VAL A 21 -8.89 1.74 10.64
CA VAL A 21 -9.67 0.58 10.20
C VAL A 21 -9.04 -0.74 10.68
N LEU A 22 -7.73 -0.89 10.57
CA LEU A 22 -7.03 -2.09 11.05
C LEU A 22 -7.14 -2.23 12.58
N LYS A 23 -7.03 -1.12 13.32
CA LYS A 23 -7.25 -1.09 14.77
C LYS A 23 -8.68 -1.50 15.11
N LEU A 24 -9.69 -1.00 14.39
CA LEU A 24 -11.09 -1.39 14.59
C LEU A 24 -11.28 -2.91 14.46
N PHE A 25 -10.71 -3.56 13.43
CA PHE A 25 -10.80 -5.02 13.29
C PHE A 25 -10.18 -5.77 14.45
N LYS A 26 -9.04 -5.30 14.95
CA LYS A 26 -8.37 -5.90 16.09
C LYS A 26 -9.16 -5.71 17.39
N GLU A 27 -9.54 -4.49 17.70
CA GLU A 27 -10.07 -4.11 19.02
C GLU A 27 -11.54 -4.47 19.16
N ARG A 28 -12.35 -4.19 18.14
CA ARG A 28 -13.80 -4.38 18.20
C ARG A 28 -14.23 -5.78 17.80
N TYR A 29 -13.53 -6.37 16.83
CA TYR A 29 -13.92 -7.63 16.19
C TYR A 29 -12.95 -8.78 16.47
N HIS A 30 -11.86 -8.53 17.22
CA HIS A 30 -10.87 -9.54 17.60
C HIS A 30 -10.30 -10.33 16.40
N ILE A 31 -10.15 -9.67 15.24
CA ILE A 31 -9.52 -10.26 14.07
C ILE A 31 -7.99 -10.14 14.22
N GLU A 32 -7.31 -11.28 14.31
CA GLU A 32 -5.85 -11.33 14.54
C GLU A 32 -5.04 -11.50 13.25
N GLN A 33 -5.66 -12.03 12.20
CA GLN A 33 -4.97 -12.39 10.95
C GLN A 33 -5.80 -11.98 9.74
N PHE A 34 -5.13 -11.43 8.74
CA PHE A 34 -5.69 -11.13 7.44
C PHE A 34 -5.08 -12.08 6.42
N ARG A 35 -5.93 -12.76 5.65
CA ARG A 35 -5.47 -13.64 4.56
C ARG A 35 -5.02 -12.83 3.35
N GLU A 36 -5.74 -11.75 3.04
CA GLU A 36 -5.53 -10.93 1.85
C GLU A 36 -6.17 -9.55 2.05
N MET A 37 -5.57 -8.51 1.45
CA MET A 37 -6.13 -7.16 1.37
C MET A 37 -5.92 -6.61 -0.04
N HIS A 38 -7.00 -6.16 -0.67
CA HIS A 38 -6.96 -5.48 -1.97
C HIS A 38 -7.13 -3.98 -1.75
N LEU A 39 -6.17 -3.18 -2.22
CA LEU A 39 -6.23 -1.72 -2.16
C LEU A 39 -6.31 -1.19 -3.59
N THR A 40 -7.34 -0.38 -3.86
CA THR A 40 -7.45 0.39 -5.10
C THR A 40 -7.23 1.86 -4.75
N VAL A 41 -6.31 2.52 -5.45
CA VAL A 41 -5.94 3.90 -5.17
C VAL A 41 -6.04 4.70 -6.46
N THR A 42 -6.72 5.84 -6.41
CA THR A 42 -6.69 6.87 -7.46
C THR A 42 -5.71 7.94 -7.01
N LEU A 43 -4.72 8.23 -7.86
CA LEU A 43 -3.69 9.23 -7.58
C LEU A 43 -4.09 10.55 -8.24
N LEU A 44 -3.83 11.65 -7.53
CA LEU A 44 -4.06 13.00 -8.02
C LEU A 44 -2.76 13.79 -8.03
N ASP A 45 -2.61 14.70 -8.98
CA ASP A 45 -1.55 15.72 -8.95
C ASP A 45 -1.93 16.94 -8.08
N ASP A 46 -1.06 17.95 -8.06
CA ASP A 46 -1.27 19.20 -7.32
C ASP A 46 -2.46 20.04 -7.85
N ALA A 47 -2.84 19.86 -9.12
CA ALA A 47 -4.04 20.48 -9.69
C ALA A 47 -5.32 19.70 -9.31
N GLY A 48 -5.16 18.48 -8.81
CA GLY A 48 -6.24 17.58 -8.45
C GLY A 48 -6.75 16.74 -9.62
N GLU A 49 -5.94 16.58 -10.66
CA GLU A 49 -6.22 15.76 -11.84
C GLU A 49 -5.69 14.33 -11.64
N ASP A 50 -6.41 13.35 -12.19
CA ASP A 50 -6.03 11.94 -12.11
C ASP A 50 -4.68 11.70 -12.81
N VAL A 51 -3.78 10.99 -12.13
CA VAL A 51 -2.47 10.62 -12.68
C VAL A 51 -2.20 9.13 -12.63
N GLU A 52 -1.39 8.68 -13.58
CA GLU A 52 -0.90 7.31 -13.67
C GLU A 52 0.61 7.28 -13.41
N LEU A 53 1.07 6.25 -12.70
CA LEU A 53 2.50 5.99 -12.57
C LEU A 53 2.99 5.25 -13.81
N VAL A 54 4.03 5.76 -14.44
CA VAL A 54 4.61 5.18 -15.66
C VAL A 54 6.06 4.78 -15.41
N ASP A 55 6.43 3.59 -15.88
CA ASP A 55 7.82 3.14 -15.94
C ASP A 55 8.59 3.95 -16.99
N THR A 56 9.63 4.68 -16.56
CA THR A 56 10.42 5.54 -17.45
C THR A 56 11.25 4.77 -18.47
N GLU A 57 11.53 3.48 -18.24
CA GLU A 57 12.29 2.63 -19.17
C GLU A 57 11.37 2.00 -20.22
N THR A 58 10.23 1.46 -19.80
CA THR A 58 9.31 0.73 -20.69
C THR A 58 8.15 1.58 -21.21
N MET A 59 7.94 2.77 -20.65
CA MET A 59 6.80 3.65 -20.90
C MET A 59 5.44 2.97 -20.62
N GLN A 60 5.43 1.95 -19.76
CA GLN A 60 4.21 1.23 -19.39
C GLN A 60 3.64 1.78 -18.07
N THR A 61 2.32 1.92 -18.01
CA THR A 61 1.61 2.25 -16.78
C THR A 61 1.71 1.11 -15.75
N TYR A 62 2.07 1.44 -14.52
CA TYR A 62 1.96 0.55 -13.37
C TYR A 62 0.48 0.38 -12.99
N ARG A 63 -0.05 -0.84 -13.17
CA ARG A 63 -1.46 -1.15 -12.87
C ARG A 63 -1.66 -1.82 -11.51
N ILE A 64 -0.66 -2.53 -11.01
CA ILE A 64 -0.74 -3.31 -9.78
C ILE A 64 0.56 -3.13 -9.01
N PHE A 65 0.45 -2.74 -7.73
CA PHE A 65 1.56 -2.75 -6.79
C PHE A 65 1.37 -3.91 -5.83
N GLU A 66 2.24 -4.91 -5.95
CA GLU A 66 2.20 -6.09 -5.09
C GLU A 66 3.20 -5.94 -3.94
N VAL A 67 2.70 -5.96 -2.70
CA VAL A 67 3.53 -5.84 -1.50
C VAL A 67 3.47 -7.16 -0.74
N TYR A 68 4.62 -7.83 -0.64
CA TYR A 68 4.73 -9.12 0.05
C TYR A 68 5.62 -9.04 1.28
N ARG A 69 5.34 -9.93 2.24
CA ARG A 69 6.26 -10.20 3.34
C ARG A 69 7.46 -10.98 2.79
N ARG A 70 8.67 -10.56 3.13
CA ARG A 70 9.92 -11.27 2.81
C ARG A 70 9.81 -12.76 3.21
N GLY A 71 10.08 -13.67 2.27
CA GLY A 71 9.93 -15.12 2.43
C GLY A 71 8.55 -15.69 2.10
N HIS A 72 7.59 -14.86 1.69
CA HIS A 72 6.26 -15.23 1.20
C HIS A 72 5.97 -14.56 -0.15
N GLU A 73 7.00 -14.35 -0.97
CA GLU A 73 6.85 -13.80 -2.31
C GLU A 73 5.92 -14.72 -3.14
N LEU A 74 4.87 -14.17 -3.75
CA LEU A 74 3.95 -14.96 -4.57
C LEU A 74 4.73 -15.56 -5.75
N SER A 75 4.85 -16.88 -5.74
CA SER A 75 5.56 -17.66 -6.75
C SER A 75 4.67 -17.87 -7.98
N THR A 76 4.18 -16.79 -8.58
CA THR A 76 3.41 -16.85 -9.82
C THR A 76 3.73 -15.67 -10.74
N GLY A 77 4.73 -15.87 -11.59
CA GLY A 77 4.58 -15.60 -13.02
C GLY A 77 4.33 -14.17 -13.49
N ARG A 78 5.32 -13.29 -13.32
CA ARG A 78 5.87 -12.48 -14.43
C ARG A 78 7.25 -11.99 -14.05
N ARG A 79 8.24 -12.30 -14.88
CA ARG A 79 9.60 -11.78 -14.77
C ARG A 79 9.56 -10.27 -15.03
N ALA A 80 9.57 -9.48 -13.97
CA ALA A 80 10.10 -8.12 -13.96
C ALA A 80 10.78 -7.94 -12.58
N HIS A 81 12.07 -7.66 -12.58
CA HIS A 81 12.83 -7.12 -11.44
C HIS A 81 13.46 -5.82 -11.97
N PRO A 82 13.70 -4.73 -11.20
CA PRO A 82 13.81 -4.65 -9.73
C PRO A 82 12.93 -3.55 -9.05
N VAL A 83 12.36 -3.82 -7.86
CA VAL A 83 12.76 -3.44 -6.47
C VAL A 83 12.48 -1.99 -6.05
N LEU A 84 11.49 -1.80 -5.17
CA LEU A 84 11.64 -0.88 -4.04
C LEU A 84 11.29 -1.59 -2.73
N GLN A 85 12.23 -1.52 -1.80
CA GLN A 85 12.24 -2.20 -0.51
C GLN A 85 12.17 -1.12 0.57
N LEU A 86 11.05 -1.02 1.30
CA LEU A 86 11.00 -0.17 2.49
C LEU A 86 11.63 -0.95 3.66
N VAL A 87 12.86 -0.58 4.02
CA VAL A 87 13.55 -1.08 5.21
C VAL A 87 13.41 -0.04 6.31
N VAL A 88 12.61 -0.34 7.34
CA VAL A 88 12.57 0.44 8.58
C VAL A 88 13.39 -0.30 9.63
N ASP A 89 14.55 0.26 9.98
CA ASP A 89 15.40 -0.22 11.06
C ASP A 89 15.17 0.63 12.32
N ASN A 90 14.49 0.07 13.33
CA ASN A 90 14.25 0.70 14.62
C ASN A 90 15.19 0.17 15.72
N THR A 91 16.35 -0.42 15.38
CA THR A 91 17.27 -0.99 16.39
C THR A 91 18.19 0.05 17.05
N LYS A 92 18.09 1.33 16.72
CA LYS A 92 18.79 2.38 17.46
C LYS A 92 17.90 2.96 18.55
N LYS A 93 18.10 2.48 19.78
CA LYS A 93 17.74 3.23 20.99
C LYS A 93 18.46 4.58 20.92
N GLN A 94 17.71 5.68 20.81
CA GLN A 94 18.23 6.98 21.22
C GLN A 94 18.18 7.00 22.76
N GLU A 95 19.34 7.21 23.37
CA GLU A 95 19.51 7.49 24.80
C GLU A 95 18.90 8.84 25.18
#